data_AF-Q307F8-F1
#
_entry.id   AF-Q307F8-F1
#
_cell.length_a   1.000
_cell.length_b   1.000
_cell.length_c   1.000
_cell.angle_alpha   90.00
_cell.angle_beta   90.00
_cell.angle_gamma   90.00
#
_symmetry.space_group_name_H-M   'P 1'
#
loop_
_entity.id
_entity.type
_entity.pdbx_description
1 polymer ?
#
loop_
_entity_poly.entity_id
_entity_poly.type
_entity_poly.pdbx_seq_one_letter_code
_entity_poly.pdbx_strand_id
1 'polypeptide(L)'
;EKAAKELSKSSPPIPLAKVDATAETDLAKRFNVSSYPTLKIFRKGKAFDYNGPREKYGIVDYMMEQSGPPSEQILALKEVQELLKDRDDVIIIGVFKSESDPAYQL
;
A
#
# COMPACT_ATOMS: atom_id res chain seq x y z
N GLU A 1 6.90 -16.58 -6.88
CA GLU A 1 7.40 -16.06 -8.19
C GLU A 1 6.30 -15.51 -9.11
N LYS A 2 5.10 -16.10 -9.17
CA LYS A 2 4.04 -15.64 -10.09
C LYS A 2 3.59 -14.18 -9.86
N ALA A 3 3.49 -13.71 -8.62
CA ALA A 3 3.10 -12.31 -8.32
C ALA A 3 4.20 -11.32 -8.70
N ALA A 4 5.47 -11.65 -8.43
CA ALA A 4 6.63 -10.82 -8.76
C ALA A 4 6.71 -10.50 -10.26
N LYS A 5 6.39 -11.48 -11.12
CA LYS A 5 6.37 -11.30 -12.58
C LYS A 5 5.27 -10.33 -13.06
N GLU A 6 4.13 -10.28 -12.39
CA GLU A 6 3.08 -9.30 -12.75
C GLU A 6 3.44 -7.91 -12.23
N LEU A 7 3.87 -7.83 -10.97
CA LEU A 7 4.23 -6.57 -10.33
C LEU A 7 5.44 -5.89 -10.96
N SER A 8 6.39 -6.63 -11.52
CA SER A 8 7.51 -6.05 -12.27
C SER A 8 7.09 -5.35 -13.57
N LYS A 9 5.91 -5.65 -14.11
CA LYS A 9 5.38 -5.03 -15.34
C LYS A 9 4.55 -3.78 -15.06
N SER A 10 4.23 -3.50 -13.80
CA SER A 10 3.51 -2.29 -13.41
C SER A 10 4.36 -1.03 -13.67
N SER A 11 3.72 0.13 -13.76
CA SER A 11 4.37 1.42 -13.93
C SER A 11 3.95 2.34 -12.78
N PRO A 12 4.84 2.65 -11.82
CA PRO A 12 6.23 2.19 -11.70
C PRO A 12 6.35 0.71 -11.30
N PRO A 13 7.45 0.00 -11.65
CA PRO A 13 7.62 -1.40 -11.26
C PRO A 13 7.64 -1.61 -9.74
N ILE A 14 6.98 -2.67 -9.27
CA ILE A 14 6.94 -3.03 -7.85
C ILE A 14 7.79 -4.31 -7.65
N PRO A 15 9.06 -4.18 -7.24
CA PRO A 15 9.96 -5.32 -7.08
C PRO A 15 9.63 -6.13 -5.82
N LEU A 16 9.61 -7.45 -5.97
CA LEU A 16 9.49 -8.40 -4.86
C LEU A 16 10.83 -9.08 -4.62
N ALA A 17 11.31 -9.05 -3.39
CA ALA A 17 12.55 -9.69 -2.96
C ALA A 17 12.29 -10.73 -1.88
N LYS A 18 13.20 -11.72 -1.77
CA LYS A 18 13.24 -12.67 -0.66
C LYS A 18 14.58 -12.54 0.07
N VAL A 19 14.54 -12.71 1.38
CA VAL A 19 15.75 -12.79 2.22
C VAL A 19 15.63 -14.05 3.08
N ASP A 20 16.73 -14.79 3.17
CA ASP A 20 16.85 -15.88 4.12
C ASP A 20 17.24 -15.30 5.50
N ALA A 21 16.24 -15.15 6.36
CA ALA A 21 16.43 -14.60 7.70
C ALA A 21 17.18 -15.54 8.66
N THR A 22 17.37 -16.82 8.30
CA THR A 22 18.19 -17.75 9.09
C THR A 22 19.68 -17.51 8.87
N ALA A 23 20.07 -17.04 7.67
CA ALA A 23 21.41 -16.58 7.37
C ALA A 23 21.61 -15.11 7.77
N GLU A 24 20.64 -14.25 7.47
CA GLU A 24 20.70 -12.79 7.68
C GLU A 24 20.07 -12.35 9.01
N THR A 25 20.58 -12.88 10.12
CA THR A 25 19.96 -12.70 11.45
C THR A 25 19.93 -11.25 11.94
N ASP A 26 20.93 -10.43 11.59
CA ASP A 26 20.97 -9.01 11.95
C ASP A 26 19.91 -8.20 11.19
N LEU A 27 19.64 -8.56 9.93
CA LEU A 27 18.58 -7.95 9.14
C LEU A 27 17.21 -8.32 9.71
N ALA A 28 17.02 -9.59 10.07
CA ALA A 28 15.81 -10.09 10.70
C ALA A 28 15.51 -9.33 12.01
N LYS A 29 16.53 -9.14 12.87
CA LYS A 29 16.40 -8.33 14.09
C LYS A 29 16.08 -6.87 13.79
N ARG A 30 16.82 -6.25 12.86
CA ARG A 30 16.62 -4.84 12.48
C ARG A 30 15.19 -4.52 12.06
N PHE A 31 14.52 -5.47 11.39
CA PHE A 31 13.14 -5.32 10.94
C PHE A 31 12.13 -6.06 11.83
N ASN A 32 12.53 -6.52 13.02
CA ASN A 32 11.64 -7.21 13.97
C ASN A 32 10.92 -8.43 13.36
N VAL A 33 11.62 -9.25 12.60
CA VAL A 33 11.10 -10.52 12.07
C VAL A 33 11.18 -11.58 13.17
N SER A 34 10.05 -11.92 13.76
CA SER A 34 9.94 -12.89 14.87
C SER A 34 9.36 -14.25 14.44
N SER A 35 8.72 -14.32 13.28
CA SER A 35 8.13 -15.54 12.72
C SER A 35 8.27 -15.59 11.20
N TYR A 36 8.09 -16.79 10.64
CA TYR A 36 8.24 -17.01 9.20
C TYR A 36 6.98 -17.64 8.60
N PRO A 37 6.59 -17.24 7.37
CA PRO A 37 7.09 -16.09 6.61
C PRO A 37 6.58 -14.76 7.18
N THR A 38 7.42 -13.72 7.14
CA THR A 38 7.01 -12.33 7.40
C THR A 38 7.20 -11.52 6.12
N LEU A 39 6.16 -10.80 5.68
CA LEU A 39 6.20 -9.91 4.53
C LEU A 39 6.26 -8.46 4.99
N LYS A 40 7.12 -7.66 4.34
CA LYS A 40 7.26 -6.23 4.60
C LYS A 40 7.27 -5.43 3.32
N ILE A 41 6.68 -4.25 3.39
CA ILE A 41 6.61 -3.28 2.29
C ILE A 41 7.61 -2.17 2.56
N PHE A 42 8.39 -1.82 1.55
CA PHE A 42 9.36 -0.74 1.65
C PHE A 42 8.94 0.43 0.76
N ARG A 43 8.68 1.59 1.36
CA ARG A 43 8.35 2.83 0.64
C ARG A 43 9.32 3.93 1.05
N LYS A 44 10.08 4.46 0.10
CA LYS A 44 11.10 5.51 0.34
C LYS A 44 12.04 5.15 1.52
N GLY A 45 12.47 3.88 1.60
CA GLY A 45 13.38 3.38 2.64
C GLY A 45 12.74 3.06 4.00
N LYS A 46 11.45 3.36 4.20
CA LYS A 46 10.71 2.99 5.42
C LYS A 46 10.01 1.65 5.24
N ALA A 47 10.07 0.81 6.27
CA ALA A 47 9.45 -0.51 6.28
C ALA A 47 8.06 -0.46 6.96
N PHE A 48 7.11 -1.15 6.37
CA PHE A 48 5.73 -1.32 6.86
C PHE A 48 5.37 -2.80 6.84
N ASP A 49 4.47 -3.21 7.71
CA ASP A 49 3.98 -4.59 7.72
C ASP A 49 2.97 -4.83 6.60
N TYR A 50 3.07 -6.00 5.98
CA TYR A 50 2.11 -6.43 4.96
C TYR A 50 0.90 -7.07 5.64
N ASN A 51 -0.28 -6.46 5.48
CA ASN A 51 -1.53 -6.93 6.06
C ASN A 51 -2.54 -7.40 5.00
N GLY A 52 -2.11 -7.54 3.74
CA GLY A 52 -2.96 -8.00 2.64
C GLY A 52 -3.13 -9.53 2.57
N PRO A 53 -3.88 -10.02 1.57
CA PRO A 53 -4.04 -11.45 1.33
C PRO A 53 -2.74 -12.13 0.90
N ARG A 54 -2.57 -13.45 1.11
CA ARG A 54 -1.30 -14.16 0.83
C ARG A 54 -1.31 -14.92 -0.50
N GLU A 55 -2.45 -14.94 -1.17
CA GLU A 55 -2.64 -15.55 -2.49
C GLU A 55 -2.01 -14.69 -3.58
N LYS A 56 -1.61 -15.31 -4.69
CA LYS A 56 -0.97 -14.61 -5.82
C LYS A 56 -1.72 -13.33 -6.22
N TYR A 57 -3.02 -13.45 -6.45
CA TYR A 57 -3.83 -12.34 -6.94
C TYR A 57 -3.99 -11.26 -5.88
N GLY A 58 -4.30 -11.64 -4.64
CA GLY A 58 -4.40 -10.68 -3.55
C GLY A 58 -3.11 -9.91 -3.26
N ILE A 59 -1.93 -10.53 -3.41
CA ILE A 59 -0.65 -9.80 -3.33
C ILE A 59 -0.51 -8.77 -4.46
N VAL A 60 -0.90 -9.14 -5.68
CA VAL A 60 -0.81 -8.22 -6.83
C VAL A 60 -1.75 -7.04 -6.61
N ASP A 61 -3.01 -7.30 -6.31
CA ASP A 61 -4.03 -6.27 -6.16
C ASP A 61 -3.69 -5.33 -4.99
N TYR A 62 -3.33 -5.89 -3.84
CA TYR A 62 -2.92 -5.11 -2.66
C TYR A 62 -1.72 -4.22 -2.96
N MET A 63 -0.69 -4.74 -3.62
CA MET A 63 0.50 -3.93 -3.93
C MET A 63 0.23 -2.87 -5.00
N MET A 64 -0.68 -3.14 -5.94
CA MET A 64 -1.13 -2.14 -6.92
C MET A 64 -1.89 -1.00 -6.25
N GLU A 65 -2.81 -1.30 -5.34
CA GLU A 65 -3.51 -0.29 -4.53
C GLU A 65 -2.52 0.55 -3.70
N GLN A 66 -1.57 -0.09 -3.03
CA GLN A 66 -0.53 0.61 -2.25
C GLN A 66 0.40 1.49 -3.12
N SER A 67 0.52 1.19 -4.41
CA SER A 67 1.32 1.99 -5.35
C SER A 67 0.59 3.24 -5.87
N GLY A 68 -0.73 3.26 -5.75
CA GLY A 68 -1.58 4.38 -6.17
C GLY A 68 -1.42 5.64 -5.31
N PRO A 69 -2.14 6.72 -5.69
CA PRO A 69 -2.23 7.89 -4.85
C PRO A 69 -2.88 7.55 -3.49
N PRO A 70 -2.50 8.22 -2.40
CA PRO A 70 -3.05 7.94 -1.05
C PRO A 70 -4.52 8.33 -0.89
N SER A 71 -5.08 9.06 -1.86
CA SER A 71 -6.45 9.55 -1.87
C SER A 71 -6.95 9.66 -3.30
N GLU A 72 -8.26 9.50 -3.48
CA GLU A 72 -8.94 9.76 -4.75
C GLU A 72 -9.50 11.19 -4.76
N GLN A 73 -9.39 11.86 -5.91
CA GLN A 73 -9.96 13.20 -6.08
C GLN A 73 -11.45 13.08 -6.40
N ILE A 74 -12.28 13.73 -5.59
CA ILE A 74 -13.73 13.78 -5.75
C ILE A 74 -14.11 15.20 -6.15
N LEU A 75 -14.82 15.34 -7.28
CA LEU A 75 -15.16 16.66 -7.85
C LEU A 75 -16.64 17.00 -7.70
N ALA A 76 -17.50 16.00 -7.51
CA ALA A 76 -18.94 16.19 -7.42
C ALA A 76 -19.52 15.77 -6.07
N LEU A 77 -20.47 16.55 -5.55
CA LEU A 77 -21.20 16.20 -4.31
C LEU A 77 -21.93 14.85 -4.42
N LYS A 78 -22.33 14.47 -5.63
CA LYS A 78 -22.99 13.18 -5.87
C LYS A 78 -22.07 12.00 -5.58
N GLU A 79 -20.79 12.09 -5.95
CA GLU A 79 -19.78 11.06 -5.68
C GLU A 79 -19.56 10.90 -4.18
N VAL A 80 -19.49 12.01 -3.43
CA VAL A 80 -19.43 11.98 -1.96
C VAL A 80 -20.66 11.27 -1.37
N GLN A 81 -21.86 11.59 -1.86
CA GLN A 81 -23.09 10.96 -1.39
C GLN A 81 -23.13 9.46 -1.71
N GLU A 82 -22.55 9.03 -2.83
CA GLU A 82 -22.45 7.62 -3.18
C GLU A 82 -21.43 6.89 -2.29
N LEU A 83 -20.28 7.49 -2.02
CA LEU A 83 -19.28 6.94 -1.11
C LEU A 83 -19.83 6.74 0.31
N LEU A 84 -20.62 7.71 0.80
CA LEU A 84 -21.24 7.64 2.14
C LEU A 84 -22.46 6.70 2.24
N LYS A 85 -22.93 6.11 1.14
CA LYS A 85 -24.01 5.10 1.20
C LYS A 85 -23.52 3.78 1.74
N ASP A 86 -22.24 3.47 1.55
CA ASP A 86 -21.63 2.30 2.14
C ASP A 86 -21.36 2.58 3.62
N ARG A 87 -22.03 1.84 4.50
CA ARG A 87 -22.08 2.15 5.94
C ARG A 87 -21.02 1.42 6.75
N ASP A 88 -20.33 0.46 6.14
CA ASP A 88 -19.39 -0.41 6.84
C ASP A 88 -17.95 0.12 6.79
N ASP A 89 -17.70 1.17 6.00
CA ASP A 89 -16.38 1.77 5.82
C ASP A 89 -16.18 3.07 6.61
N VAL A 90 -15.01 3.19 7.25
CA VAL A 90 -14.57 4.45 7.87
C VAL A 90 -13.95 5.33 6.78
N ILE A 91 -14.68 6.38 6.38
CA ILE A 91 -14.27 7.28 5.30
C ILE A 91 -13.73 8.60 5.89
N ILE A 92 -12.58 9.05 5.39
CA ILE A 92 -11.98 10.36 5.71
C ILE A 92 -12.05 11.24 4.46
N ILE A 93 -12.66 12.42 4.57
CA ILE A 93 -12.80 13.38 3.46
C ILE A 93 -12.04 14.66 3.80
N GLY A 94 -11.00 14.97 3.02
CA GLY A 94 -10.33 16.27 3.04
C GLY A 94 -11.01 17.24 2.09
N VAL A 95 -11.51 18.37 2.61
CA VAL A 95 -12.13 19.42 1.80
C VAL A 95 -11.20 20.63 1.76
N PHE A 96 -10.78 21.01 0.56
CA PHE A 96 -9.79 22.07 0.34
C PHE A 96 -10.32 23.08 -0.68
N LYS A 97 -9.88 24.33 -0.59
CA LYS A 97 -10.32 25.37 -1.53
C LYS A 97 -9.75 25.15 -2.94
N SER A 98 -8.54 24.61 -3.02
CA SER A 98 -7.83 24.28 -4.27
C SER A 98 -6.62 23.41 -3.95
N GLU A 99 -5.95 22.86 -4.97
CA GLU A 99 -4.68 22.15 -4.79
C GLU A 99 -3.55 23.05 -4.25
N SER A 100 -3.64 24.37 -4.45
CA SER A 100 -2.66 25.33 -3.89
C SER A 100 -2.87 25.65 -2.40
N ASP A 101 -3.94 25.12 -1.80
CA ASP A 101 -4.23 25.32 -0.38
C ASP A 101 -3.10 24.73 0.48
N PRO A 102 -2.50 25.49 1.41
CA PRO A 102 -1.46 24.97 2.30
C PRO A 102 -1.86 23.69 3.04
N ALA A 103 -3.15 23.51 3.33
CA ALA A 103 -3.65 22.30 3.97
C ALA A 103 -3.68 21.07 3.04
N TYR A 104 -3.71 21.27 1.72
CA TYR A 104 -3.68 20.19 0.72
C TYR A 104 -2.25 19.67 0.46
N GLN A 105 -1.24 20.52 0.67
CA GLN A 105 0.17 20.22 0.35
C GLN A 105 0.94 19.54 1.51
N LEU A 106 0.26 19.23 2.62
CA LEU A 106 0.81 18.51 3.78
C LEU A 106 1.06 17.03 3.48
#